data_AF-A0A6P0PY28-F1
#
_entry.id   AF-A0A6P0PY28-F1
#
_cell.length_a   1.000
_cell.length_b   1.000
_cell.length_c   1.000
_cell.angle_alpha   90.00
_cell.angle_beta   90.00
_cell.angle_gamma   90.00
#
_symmetry.space_group_name_H-M   'P 1'
#
loop_
_entity.id
_entity.type
_entity.pdbx_description
1 polymer ?
#
loop_
_entity_poly.entity_id
_entity_poly.type
_entity_poly.pdbx_seq_one_letter_code
_entity_poly.pdbx_strand_id
1 'polypeptide(L)'
;MNFEDALEFANALVFAKSGNHLTDLQQALIEASWSWKRQSYDTIAETYGYSPTYLKHDVGPKLWKLLSEALGEKVSKKNFRSALERRWRSEQETISSNQQPTTLESITPVGDSTEETDGIGLRPGYGNGKPRHDWSEAVDVRFFYGRQSELAQLQQWILSEHCRLVALLGMGGMGKTSLSIKLAQQLQHQFEFVIWRSLRNAPDLSEIL
;
A
#
# COMPACT_ATOMS: atom_id res chain seq x y z
N MET A 1 0.81 -12.68 -18.00
CA MET A 1 0.65 -12.09 -16.67
C MET A 1 -0.83 -11.84 -16.48
N ASN A 2 -1.44 -12.38 -15.42
CA ASN A 2 -2.81 -12.03 -15.06
C ASN A 2 -2.83 -10.62 -14.40
N PHE A 3 -3.99 -10.08 -14.07
CA PHE A 3 -4.08 -8.76 -13.41
C PHE A 3 -3.56 -8.80 -11.96
N GLU A 4 -3.77 -9.89 -11.26
CA GLU A 4 -3.44 -10.06 -9.85
C GLU A 4 -1.92 -10.06 -9.62
N ASP A 5 -1.19 -10.86 -10.40
CA ASP A 5 0.27 -10.86 -10.47
C ASP A 5 0.79 -9.46 -10.81
N ALA A 6 0.13 -8.76 -11.74
CA ALA A 6 0.53 -7.43 -12.18
C ALA A 6 0.35 -6.39 -11.08
N LEU A 7 -0.74 -6.49 -10.32
CA LEU A 7 -1.00 -5.62 -9.19
C LEU A 7 -0.01 -5.88 -8.06
N GLU A 8 0.24 -7.15 -7.73
CA GLU A 8 1.21 -7.55 -6.70
C GLU A 8 2.61 -7.06 -7.06
N PHE A 9 3.04 -7.26 -8.30
CA PHE A 9 4.34 -6.80 -8.77
C PHE A 9 4.46 -5.28 -8.77
N ALA A 10 3.43 -4.56 -9.24
CA ALA A 10 3.41 -3.10 -9.19
C ALA A 10 3.45 -2.58 -7.74
N ASN A 11 2.77 -3.26 -6.82
CA ASN A 11 2.78 -2.93 -5.40
C ASN A 11 4.18 -3.13 -4.79
N ALA A 12 4.86 -4.24 -5.12
CA ALA A 12 6.22 -4.51 -4.69
C ALA A 12 7.22 -3.46 -5.22
N LEU A 13 7.10 -3.05 -6.48
CA LEU A 13 7.93 -2.01 -7.09
C LEU A 13 7.75 -0.65 -6.39
N VAL A 14 6.51 -0.28 -6.10
CA VAL A 14 6.18 0.98 -5.41
C VAL A 14 6.65 0.95 -3.95
N PHE A 15 6.51 -0.19 -3.28
CA PHE A 15 7.03 -0.39 -1.92
C PHE A 15 8.56 -0.26 -1.88
N ALA A 16 9.27 -0.91 -2.80
CA ALA A 16 10.72 -0.84 -2.87
C ALA A 16 11.26 0.58 -3.09
N LYS A 17 10.50 1.45 -3.78
CA LYS A 17 10.89 2.85 -4.03
C LYS A 17 10.42 3.83 -2.97
N SER A 18 9.21 3.68 -2.46
CA SER A 18 8.56 4.70 -1.63
C SER A 18 8.39 4.28 -0.16
N GLY A 19 8.65 3.01 0.16
CA GLY A 19 8.34 2.41 1.47
C GLY A 19 6.85 2.26 1.77
N ASN A 20 5.98 2.64 0.84
CA ASN A 20 4.53 2.60 0.97
C ASN A 20 3.93 1.69 -0.10
N HIS A 21 2.81 1.05 0.22
CA HIS A 21 2.02 0.27 -0.72
C HIS A 21 1.11 1.16 -1.58
N LEU A 22 0.63 0.61 -2.69
CA LEU A 22 -0.37 1.25 -3.53
C LEU A 22 -1.68 1.43 -2.73
N THR A 23 -2.22 2.65 -2.72
CA THR A 23 -3.55 2.92 -2.15
C THR A 23 -4.65 2.35 -3.04
N ASP A 24 -5.87 2.14 -2.53
CA ASP A 24 -6.98 1.58 -3.33
C ASP A 24 -7.26 2.42 -4.58
N LEU A 25 -7.12 3.74 -4.47
CA LEU A 25 -7.26 4.65 -5.61
C LEU A 25 -6.15 4.47 -6.65
N GLN A 26 -4.92 4.18 -6.23
CA GLN A 26 -3.82 3.88 -7.14
C GLN A 26 -3.95 2.48 -7.76
N GLN A 27 -4.44 1.51 -6.99
CA GLN A 27 -4.75 0.16 -7.47
C GLN A 27 -5.86 0.22 -8.52
N ALA A 28 -6.93 0.97 -8.27
CA ALA A 28 -8.01 1.22 -9.24
C ALA A 28 -7.51 1.90 -10.51
N LEU A 29 -6.54 2.82 -10.39
CA LEU A 29 -5.90 3.44 -11.56
C LEU A 29 -5.07 2.44 -12.37
N ILE A 30 -4.37 1.53 -11.69
CA ILE A 30 -3.63 0.43 -12.30
C ILE A 30 -4.59 -0.54 -13.00
N GLU A 31 -5.68 -0.93 -12.33
CA GLU A 31 -6.75 -1.76 -12.89
C GLU A 31 -7.35 -1.13 -14.16
N ALA A 32 -7.73 0.14 -14.08
CA ALA A 32 -8.26 0.89 -15.21
C ALA A 32 -7.24 1.11 -16.34
N SER A 33 -5.95 0.95 -16.07
CA SER A 33 -4.88 1.04 -17.07
C SER A 33 -4.50 -0.34 -17.63
N TRP A 34 -4.83 -1.41 -16.92
CA TRP A 34 -4.63 -2.79 -17.32
C TRP A 34 -5.81 -3.33 -18.13
N SER A 35 -7.03 -2.91 -17.80
CA SER A 35 -8.27 -3.27 -18.48
C SER A 35 -8.35 -2.64 -19.87
N TRP A 36 -8.86 -3.40 -20.84
CA TRP A 36 -9.13 -2.92 -22.19
C TRP A 36 -10.29 -1.90 -22.25
N LYS A 37 -11.08 -1.79 -21.17
CA LYS A 37 -12.12 -0.77 -21.04
C LYS A 37 -11.45 0.57 -20.74
N ARG A 38 -11.65 1.56 -21.62
CA ARG A 38 -11.22 2.95 -21.39
C ARG A 38 -12.05 3.58 -20.26
N GLN A 39 -11.73 3.28 -19.02
CA GLN A 39 -12.25 4.04 -17.89
C GLN A 39 -11.46 5.35 -17.82
N SER A 40 -12.13 6.50 -17.86
CA SER A 40 -11.46 7.79 -17.68
C SER A 40 -11.18 8.02 -16.19
N TYR A 41 -10.32 8.99 -15.88
CA TYR A 41 -10.18 9.45 -14.50
C TYR A 41 -11.51 9.92 -13.89
N ASP A 42 -12.46 10.35 -14.72
CA ASP A 42 -13.76 10.84 -14.28
C ASP A 42 -14.61 9.68 -13.71
N THR A 43 -14.67 8.54 -14.42
CA THR A 43 -15.39 7.34 -13.94
C THR A 43 -14.78 6.81 -12.64
N ILE A 44 -13.45 6.71 -12.57
CA ILE A 44 -12.77 6.21 -11.37
C ILE A 44 -13.01 7.17 -10.18
N ALA A 45 -12.97 8.47 -10.44
CA ALA A 45 -13.25 9.47 -9.43
C ALA A 45 -14.69 9.34 -8.91
N GLU A 46 -15.67 9.16 -9.79
CA GLU A 46 -17.08 8.95 -9.39
C GLU A 46 -17.27 7.68 -8.56
N THR A 47 -16.70 6.55 -9.00
CA THR A 47 -16.80 5.26 -8.30
C THR A 47 -16.22 5.33 -6.89
N TYR A 48 -15.05 5.97 -6.74
CA TYR A 48 -14.35 6.08 -5.45
C TYR A 48 -14.68 7.36 -4.68
N GLY A 49 -15.58 8.20 -5.21
CA GLY A 49 -16.04 9.40 -4.54
C GLY A 49 -15.08 10.59 -4.52
N TYR A 50 -14.07 10.60 -5.38
CA TYR A 50 -13.09 11.66 -5.51
C TYR A 50 -13.49 12.69 -6.58
N SER A 51 -12.80 13.83 -6.61
CA SER A 51 -12.92 14.78 -7.71
C SER A 51 -12.15 14.27 -8.94
N PRO A 52 -12.73 14.29 -10.15
CA PRO A 52 -12.01 13.99 -11.37
C PRO A 52 -10.76 14.84 -11.57
N THR A 53 -10.80 16.11 -11.13
CA THR A 53 -9.67 17.04 -11.17
C THR A 53 -8.54 16.56 -10.27
N TYR A 54 -8.84 16.06 -9.08
CA TYR A 54 -7.83 15.51 -8.15
C TYR A 54 -7.11 14.30 -8.75
N LEU A 55 -7.84 13.41 -9.41
CA LEU A 55 -7.23 12.24 -10.08
C LEU A 55 -6.37 12.65 -11.29
N LYS A 56 -6.85 13.58 -12.12
CA LYS A 56 -6.14 14.02 -13.34
C LYS A 56 -4.88 14.83 -13.05
N HIS A 57 -4.93 15.70 -12.04
CA HIS A 57 -3.86 16.67 -11.80
C HIS A 57 -2.93 16.28 -10.65
N ASP A 58 -3.34 15.39 -9.75
CA ASP A 58 -2.54 15.04 -8.58
C ASP A 58 -2.15 13.56 -8.56
N VAL A 59 -3.12 12.67 -8.31
CA VAL A 59 -2.87 11.24 -8.08
C VAL A 59 -2.27 10.57 -9.32
N GLY A 60 -2.86 10.79 -10.49
CA GLY A 60 -2.42 10.19 -11.75
C GLY A 60 -0.97 10.54 -12.10
N PRO A 61 -0.61 11.82 -12.28
CA PRO A 61 0.75 12.23 -12.62
C PRO A 61 1.80 11.74 -11.60
N LYS A 62 1.48 11.78 -10.30
CA LYS A 62 2.39 11.29 -9.25
C LYS A 62 2.60 9.77 -9.33
N LEU A 63 1.52 9.01 -9.52
CA LEU A 63 1.60 7.55 -9.68
C LEU A 63 2.46 7.17 -10.90
N TRP A 64 2.21 7.79 -12.05
CA TRP A 64 2.97 7.49 -13.27
C TRP A 64 4.44 7.90 -13.16
N LYS A 65 4.74 9.01 -12.49
CA LYS A 65 6.13 9.42 -12.20
C LYS A 65 6.83 8.39 -11.31
N LEU A 66 6.18 7.97 -10.22
CA LEU A 66 6.72 6.98 -9.30
C LEU A 66 6.98 5.64 -9.99
N LEU A 67 6.02 5.17 -10.80
CA LEU A 67 6.20 3.96 -11.59
C LEU A 67 7.30 4.13 -12.65
N SER A 68 7.45 5.31 -13.24
CA SER A 68 8.54 5.56 -14.19
C SER A 68 9.91 5.43 -13.52
N GLU A 69 10.05 5.97 -12.30
CA GLU A 69 11.27 5.87 -11.49
C GLU A 69 11.53 4.44 -11.00
N ALA A 70 10.48 3.68 -10.70
CA ALA A 70 10.58 2.28 -10.28
C ALA A 70 10.98 1.36 -11.43
N LEU A 71 10.34 1.50 -12.60
CA LEU A 71 10.62 0.67 -13.77
C LEU A 71 11.88 1.12 -14.54
N GLY A 72 12.32 2.36 -14.36
CA GLY A 72 13.46 2.94 -15.08
C GLY A 72 13.13 3.33 -16.53
N GLU A 73 11.85 3.43 -16.88
CA GLU A 73 11.38 3.90 -18.19
C GLU A 73 10.14 4.78 -18.04
N LYS A 74 9.80 5.57 -19.07
CA LYS A 74 8.66 6.47 -18.99
C LYS A 74 7.33 5.71 -19.02
N VAL A 75 6.62 5.74 -17.90
CA VAL A 75 5.31 5.09 -17.71
C VAL A 75 4.18 6.11 -17.72
N SER A 76 3.04 5.69 -18.25
CA SER A 76 1.79 6.43 -18.38
C SER A 76 0.63 5.43 -18.44
N LYS A 77 -0.61 5.92 -18.29
CA LYS A 77 -1.83 5.11 -18.42
C LYS A 77 -1.87 4.22 -19.68
N LYS A 78 -1.28 4.65 -20.80
CA LYS A 78 -1.35 3.92 -22.09
C LYS A 78 -0.30 2.83 -22.25
N ASN A 79 0.84 2.94 -21.56
CA ASN A 79 1.98 2.06 -21.75
C ASN A 79 2.38 1.30 -20.48
N PHE A 80 1.71 1.56 -19.35
CA PHE A 80 1.93 0.87 -18.07
C PHE A 80 1.96 -0.65 -18.22
N ARG A 81 0.95 -1.23 -18.89
CA ARG A 81 0.89 -2.68 -19.09
C ARG A 81 2.13 -3.23 -19.80
N SER A 82 2.48 -2.65 -20.95
CA SER A 82 3.64 -3.11 -21.72
C SER A 82 4.96 -2.87 -20.98
N ALA A 83 5.05 -1.79 -20.20
CA ALA A 83 6.21 -1.49 -19.39
C ALA A 83 6.42 -2.51 -18.27
N LEU A 84 5.34 -2.84 -17.56
CA LEU A 84 5.35 -3.83 -16.48
C LEU A 84 5.66 -5.23 -17.01
N GLU A 85 5.01 -5.64 -18.12
CA GLU A 85 5.26 -6.95 -18.75
C GLU A 85 6.72 -7.09 -19.23
N ARG A 86 7.35 -6.02 -19.73
CA ARG A 86 8.77 -6.04 -20.10
C ARG A 86 9.66 -6.25 -18.88
N ARG A 87 9.43 -5.48 -17.82
CA ARG A 87 10.22 -5.58 -16.58
C ARG A 87 10.09 -6.96 -15.94
N TRP A 88 8.88 -7.50 -15.90
CA TRP A 88 8.62 -8.84 -15.40
C TRP A 88 9.33 -9.92 -16.21
N ARG A 89 9.32 -9.82 -17.55
CA ARG A 89 10.02 -10.78 -18.42
C ARG A 89 11.54 -10.72 -18.22
N SER A 90 12.11 -9.52 -18.07
CA SER A 90 13.54 -9.38 -17.81
C SER A 90 13.94 -9.99 -16.46
N GLU A 91 13.14 -9.85 -15.41
CA GLU A 91 13.40 -10.51 -14.11
C GLU A 91 13.29 -12.04 -14.19
N GLN A 92 12.33 -12.57 -14.95
CA GLN A 92 12.19 -14.02 -15.20
C GLN A 92 13.36 -14.58 -16.02
N GLU A 93 13.87 -13.83 -16.99
CA GLU A 93 15.07 -14.19 -17.76
C GLU A 93 16.35 -14.12 -16.92
N THR A 94 16.39 -13.29 -15.88
CA THR A 94 17.52 -13.28 -14.93
C THR A 94 17.53 -14.51 -14.02
N ILE A 95 16.39 -15.15 -13.79
CA ILE A 95 16.26 -16.37 -12.99
C ILE A 95 16.61 -17.62 -13.80
N SER A 96 16.45 -17.61 -15.13
CA SER A 96 16.71 -18.77 -16.00
C SER A 96 18.15 -18.88 -16.54
N SER A 97 19.00 -17.85 -16.40
CA SER A 97 20.39 -17.87 -16.92
C SER A 97 21.47 -18.27 -15.90
N ASN A 98 21.11 -18.80 -14.73
CA ASN A 98 22.08 -19.15 -13.68
C ASN A 98 22.21 -20.67 -13.38
N GLN A 99 22.40 -21.47 -14.42
CA GLN A 99 23.02 -22.82 -14.38
C GLN A 99 23.97 -22.89 -15.59
N GLN A 100 25.30 -23.14 -15.58
CA GLN A 100 26.37 -23.73 -14.72
C GLN A 100 27.73 -23.42 -15.47
N PRO A 101 28.93 -24.05 -15.26
CA PRO A 101 29.75 -24.48 -14.10
C PRO A 101 31.25 -24.00 -14.17
N THR A 102 32.06 -24.07 -13.09
CA THR A 102 33.50 -24.51 -13.18
C THR A 102 34.16 -24.84 -11.82
N THR A 103 34.63 -26.09 -11.73
CA THR A 103 35.62 -26.75 -10.86
C THR A 103 37.05 -26.16 -11.06
N LEU A 104 38.12 -26.30 -10.26
CA LEU A 104 38.56 -27.08 -9.08
C LEU A 104 39.90 -26.46 -8.60
N GLU A 105 40.20 -26.44 -7.29
CA GLU A 105 41.51 -26.78 -6.66
C GLU A 105 41.38 -26.64 -5.13
N SER A 106 41.14 -27.76 -4.42
CA SER A 106 42.01 -28.39 -3.41
C SER A 106 42.54 -27.44 -2.32
N ILE A 107 42.20 -27.64 -1.04
CA ILE A 107 42.89 -28.57 -0.13
C ILE A 107 41.97 -28.89 1.09
N THR A 108 41.80 -30.18 1.41
CA THR A 108 41.33 -30.75 2.70
C THR A 108 42.53 -30.88 3.68
N PRO A 109 42.43 -31.27 4.99
CA PRO A 109 41.37 -32.07 5.61
C PRO A 109 41.08 -31.85 7.13
N VAL A 110 40.16 -32.69 7.65
CA VAL A 110 39.97 -33.16 9.06
C VAL A 110 39.20 -32.20 9.98
N GLY A 111 38.12 -32.55 10.69
CA GLY A 111 37.34 -33.76 10.97
C GLY A 111 36.11 -33.28 11.78
N ASP A 112 35.22 -34.03 12.41
CA ASP A 112 34.77 -35.42 12.45
C ASP A 112 33.42 -35.35 13.20
N SER A 113 32.47 -36.20 12.81
CA SER A 113 31.36 -36.77 13.58
C SER A 113 30.29 -35.90 14.30
N THR A 114 29.08 -35.97 13.72
CA THR A 114 27.78 -36.38 14.31
C THR A 114 27.30 -35.78 15.64
N GLU A 115 26.06 -35.25 15.62
CA GLU A 115 24.92 -35.87 16.35
C GLU A 115 23.58 -35.24 15.95
N GLU A 116 22.65 -36.11 15.53
CA GLU A 116 21.21 -35.84 15.46
C GLU A 116 20.63 -35.86 16.88
N THR A 117 19.63 -35.02 17.18
CA THR A 117 18.49 -35.47 17.99
C THR A 117 17.28 -34.55 17.82
N ASP A 118 16.18 -35.20 17.46
CA ASP A 118 14.82 -34.70 17.45
C ASP A 118 14.39 -34.10 18.80
N GLY A 119 13.61 -33.02 18.74
CA GLY A 119 12.98 -32.42 19.91
C GLY A 119 11.75 -31.60 19.52
N ILE A 120 10.59 -32.26 19.50
CA ILE A 120 9.25 -31.67 19.31
C ILE A 120 9.00 -30.67 20.45
N GLY A 121 9.20 -29.38 20.16
CA GLY A 121 8.86 -28.28 21.06
C GLY A 121 7.54 -27.62 20.65
N LEU A 122 6.45 -28.01 21.30
CA LEU A 122 5.18 -27.26 21.30
C LEU A 122 5.46 -25.77 21.58
N ARG A 123 5.19 -24.90 20.60
CA ARG A 123 5.23 -23.44 20.78
C ARG A 123 3.86 -22.96 21.28
N PRO A 124 3.75 -22.41 22.50
CA PRO A 124 2.59 -21.63 22.90
C PRO A 124 2.77 -20.17 22.46
N GLY A 125 1.67 -19.57 21.99
CA GLY A 125 1.35 -18.17 22.31
C GLY A 125 1.83 -17.10 21.34
N TYR A 126 0.89 -16.63 20.51
CA TYR A 126 0.67 -15.24 20.12
C TYR A 126 1.63 -14.21 20.74
N GLY A 127 2.56 -13.70 19.94
CA GLY A 127 3.50 -12.69 20.42
C GLY A 127 4.38 -12.15 19.31
N ASN A 128 3.78 -11.35 18.41
CA ASN A 128 4.38 -10.21 17.70
C ASN A 128 3.43 -9.79 16.58
N GLY A 129 2.24 -9.31 16.97
CA GLY A 129 1.37 -8.61 16.04
C GLY A 129 2.02 -7.28 15.69
N LYS A 130 2.63 -7.18 14.50
CA LYS A 130 2.88 -5.87 13.90
C LYS A 130 1.57 -5.08 13.96
N PRO A 131 1.58 -3.79 14.34
CA PRO A 131 0.35 -3.03 14.42
C PRO A 131 -0.34 -3.08 13.05
N ARG A 132 -1.57 -3.61 13.05
CA ARG A 132 -2.33 -3.85 11.83
C ARG A 132 -3.06 -2.55 11.52
N HIS A 133 -2.43 -1.78 10.65
CA HIS A 133 -3.00 -0.54 10.14
C HIS A 133 -3.63 -0.80 8.79
N ASP A 134 -4.94 -0.63 8.73
CA ASP A 134 -5.69 -0.71 7.49
C ASP A 134 -6.10 0.70 7.04
N TRP A 135 -5.37 1.18 6.04
CA TRP A 135 -5.48 2.52 5.45
C TRP A 135 -5.99 2.48 4.00
N SER A 136 -6.51 1.35 3.54
CA SER A 136 -6.76 1.07 2.11
C SER A 136 -7.53 2.21 1.41
N GLU A 137 -8.56 2.73 2.09
CA GLU A 137 -9.45 3.78 1.57
C GLU A 137 -9.10 5.21 2.01
N ALA A 138 -7.98 5.41 2.70
CA ALA A 138 -7.61 6.71 3.23
C ALA A 138 -7.05 7.65 2.15
N VAL A 139 -7.54 8.89 2.13
CA VAL A 139 -6.99 9.99 1.31
C VAL A 139 -5.55 10.30 1.74
N ASP A 140 -4.68 10.60 0.77
CA ASP A 140 -3.31 11.05 1.06
C ASP A 140 -3.30 12.43 1.74
N VAL A 141 -2.67 12.50 2.92
CA VAL A 141 -2.54 13.72 3.74
C VAL A 141 -1.07 14.07 4.02
N ARG A 142 -0.15 13.71 3.10
CA ARG A 142 1.27 14.09 3.18
C ARG A 142 1.47 15.60 3.36
N PHE A 143 0.72 16.41 2.62
CA PHE A 143 0.70 17.86 2.78
C PHE A 143 -0.54 18.25 3.59
N PHE A 144 -0.33 18.71 4.83
CA PHE A 144 -1.40 19.11 5.74
C PHE A 144 -1.01 20.43 6.40
N TYR A 145 -1.83 21.46 6.23
CA TYR A 145 -1.54 22.83 6.66
C TYR A 145 -2.62 23.34 7.62
N GLY A 146 -2.20 24.05 8.66
CA GLY A 146 -3.14 24.57 9.67
C GLY A 146 -3.83 23.47 10.47
N ARG A 147 -4.86 23.84 11.24
CA ARG A 147 -5.70 22.93 12.05
C ARG A 147 -4.99 22.25 13.22
N GLN A 148 -3.84 22.78 13.67
CA GLN A 148 -3.08 22.24 14.80
C GLN A 148 -3.89 22.27 16.10
N SER A 149 -4.69 23.32 16.31
CA SER A 149 -5.61 23.45 17.45
C SER A 149 -6.63 22.31 17.49
N GLU A 150 -7.27 22.02 16.35
CA GLU A 150 -8.26 20.96 16.23
C GLU A 150 -7.62 19.58 16.40
N LEU A 151 -6.42 19.35 15.83
CA LEU A 151 -5.68 18.11 16.06
C LEU A 151 -5.36 17.91 17.54
N ALA A 152 -4.83 18.94 18.22
CA ALA A 152 -4.50 18.85 19.64
C ALA A 152 -5.74 18.56 20.50
N GLN A 153 -6.87 19.22 20.20
CA GLN A 153 -8.13 18.96 20.88
C GLN A 153 -8.61 17.52 20.69
N LEU A 154 -8.56 17.01 19.46
CA LEU A 154 -8.98 15.64 19.16
C LEU A 154 -8.06 14.61 19.83
N GLN A 155 -6.74 14.86 19.87
CA GLN A 155 -5.79 14.01 20.59
C GLN A 155 -6.11 13.98 22.08
N GLN A 156 -6.39 15.13 22.70
CA GLN A 156 -6.76 15.22 24.11
C GLN A 156 -8.03 14.42 24.40
N TRP A 157 -9.09 14.58 23.60
CA TRP A 157 -10.33 13.84 23.77
C TRP A 157 -10.13 12.33 23.71
N ILE A 158 -9.35 11.85 22.74
CA ILE A 158 -9.16 10.41 22.52
C ILE A 158 -8.22 9.80 23.57
N LEU A 159 -7.08 10.44 23.84
CA LEU A 159 -6.02 9.86 24.65
C LEU A 159 -6.18 10.13 26.15
N SER A 160 -6.54 11.36 26.50
CA SER A 160 -6.58 11.81 27.89
C SER A 160 -7.96 11.68 28.51
N GLU A 161 -9.00 12.06 27.75
CA GLU A 161 -10.39 12.03 28.23
C GLU A 161 -11.10 10.71 27.88
N HIS A 162 -10.44 9.82 27.14
CA HIS A 162 -10.95 8.52 26.73
C HIS A 162 -12.31 8.56 26.02
N CYS A 163 -12.55 9.62 25.24
CA CYS A 163 -13.74 9.72 24.39
C CYS A 163 -13.73 8.61 23.33
N ARG A 164 -14.72 7.70 23.42
CA ARG A 164 -14.84 6.53 22.53
C ARG A 164 -15.49 6.84 21.19
N LEU A 165 -16.20 7.96 21.09
CA LEU A 165 -16.89 8.41 19.88
C LEU A 165 -16.67 9.90 19.71
N VAL A 166 -16.18 10.29 18.54
CA VAL A 166 -15.98 11.68 18.15
C VAL A 166 -16.57 11.88 16.77
N ALA A 167 -17.41 12.91 16.61
CA ALA A 167 -18.01 13.28 15.34
C ALA A 167 -17.38 14.59 14.81
N LEU A 168 -16.86 14.56 13.58
CA LEU A 168 -16.37 15.75 12.89
C LEU A 168 -17.46 16.32 11.98
N LEU A 169 -18.00 17.50 12.32
CA LEU A 169 -19.08 18.16 11.60
C LEU A 169 -18.59 19.41 10.86
N GLY A 170 -19.28 19.80 9.79
CA GLY A 170 -18.97 21.00 9.01
C GLY A 170 -19.32 20.86 7.54
N MET A 171 -19.27 21.97 6.81
CA MET A 171 -19.62 22.03 5.39
C MET A 171 -18.78 21.07 4.52
N GLY A 172 -19.29 20.73 3.34
CA GLY A 172 -18.56 19.93 2.34
C GLY A 172 -17.23 20.59 1.96
N GLY A 173 -16.19 19.78 1.67
CA GLY A 173 -14.88 20.29 1.25
C GLY A 173 -14.01 20.92 2.36
N MET A 174 -14.51 21.07 3.59
CA MET A 174 -13.76 21.69 4.71
C MET A 174 -12.59 20.86 5.27
N GLY A 175 -12.20 19.76 4.62
CA GLY A 175 -11.06 18.94 5.05
C GLY A 175 -11.31 18.05 6.26
N LYS A 176 -12.58 17.76 6.62
CA LYS A 176 -12.93 16.87 7.75
C LYS A 176 -12.29 15.49 7.63
N THR A 177 -12.43 14.87 6.46
CA THR A 177 -11.81 13.56 6.15
C THR A 177 -10.29 13.62 6.24
N SER A 178 -9.68 14.69 5.74
CA SER A 178 -8.23 14.88 5.83
C SER A 178 -7.77 15.05 7.29
N LEU A 179 -8.54 15.76 8.11
CA LEU A 179 -8.25 15.96 9.54
C LEU A 179 -8.32 14.63 10.31
N SER A 180 -9.35 13.81 10.09
CA SER A 180 -9.47 12.50 10.75
C SER A 180 -8.36 11.54 10.34
N ILE A 181 -7.99 11.50 9.05
CA ILE A 181 -6.88 10.66 8.59
C ILE A 181 -5.57 11.14 9.21
N LYS A 182 -5.31 12.45 9.22
CA LYS A 182 -4.08 13.00 9.79
C LYS A 182 -3.95 12.70 11.28
N LEU A 183 -5.06 12.85 12.02
CA LEU A 183 -5.14 12.50 13.43
C LEU A 183 -4.83 11.00 13.63
N ALA A 184 -5.52 10.14 12.90
CA ALA A 184 -5.34 8.70 13.06
C ALA A 184 -3.91 8.25 12.70
N GLN A 185 -3.26 8.87 11.68
CA GLN A 185 -1.84 8.64 11.38
C GLN A 185 -0.92 9.04 12.55
N GLN A 186 -1.22 10.15 13.24
CA GLN A 186 -0.43 10.58 14.41
C GLN A 186 -0.64 9.66 15.62
N LEU A 187 -1.85 9.11 15.76
CA LEU A 187 -2.22 8.26 16.88
C LEU A 187 -1.96 6.77 16.66
N GLN A 188 -1.60 6.36 15.44
CA GLN A 188 -1.59 4.95 15.05
C GLN A 188 -0.76 4.05 15.98
N HIS A 189 0.37 4.54 16.50
CA HIS A 189 1.24 3.77 17.38
C HIS A 189 0.70 3.61 18.81
N GLN A 190 -0.36 4.32 19.17
CA GLN A 190 -1.02 4.22 20.48
C GLN A 190 -2.15 3.19 20.48
N PHE A 191 -2.47 2.61 19.33
CA PHE A 191 -3.53 1.61 19.16
C PHE A 191 -2.97 0.34 18.53
N GLU A 192 -3.44 -0.81 19.00
CA GLU A 192 -3.07 -2.11 18.42
C GLU A 192 -3.59 -2.24 16.98
N PHE A 193 -4.76 -1.68 16.72
CA PHE A 193 -5.45 -1.68 15.43
C PHE A 193 -5.91 -0.28 15.05
N VAL A 194 -5.73 0.06 13.77
CA VAL A 194 -6.36 1.24 13.16
C VAL A 194 -7.05 0.76 11.90
N ILE A 195 -8.36 0.99 11.81
CA ILE A 195 -9.18 0.57 10.68
C ILE A 195 -9.84 1.81 10.11
N TRP A 196 -9.57 2.10 8.84
CA TRP A 196 -10.22 3.16 8.09
C TRP A 196 -11.19 2.58 7.05
N ARG A 197 -12.47 2.98 7.14
CA ARG A 197 -13.53 2.53 6.23
C ARG A 197 -14.45 3.69 5.83
N SER A 198 -14.81 3.71 4.56
CA SER A 198 -15.88 4.50 4.00
C SER A 198 -17.20 3.78 4.24
N LEU A 199 -18.13 4.46 4.90
CA LEU A 199 -19.50 3.98 5.06
C LEU A 199 -20.45 4.58 4.01
N ARG A 200 -19.89 5.07 2.89
CA ARG A 200 -20.68 5.70 1.83
C ARG A 200 -21.59 4.65 1.18
N ASN A 201 -22.85 5.00 0.97
CA ASN A 201 -23.88 4.12 0.42
C ASN A 201 -24.21 2.90 1.30
N ALA A 202 -23.88 2.93 2.59
CA ALA A 202 -24.23 1.90 3.57
C ALA A 202 -23.79 0.47 3.15
N PRO A 203 -22.47 0.22 3.02
CA PRO A 203 -21.96 -1.12 2.70
C PRO A 203 -22.34 -2.12 3.80
N ASP A 204 -22.43 -3.40 3.42
CA ASP A 204 -22.73 -4.47 4.36
C ASP A 204 -21.53 -4.72 5.29
N LEU A 205 -21.82 -5.25 6.50
CA LEU A 205 -20.78 -5.49 7.50
C LEU A 205 -19.67 -6.44 7.00
N SER A 206 -20.05 -7.42 6.18
CA SER A 206 -19.12 -8.38 5.57
C SER A 206 -18.19 -7.76 4.53
N GLU A 207 -18.50 -6.56 4.03
CA GLU A 207 -17.64 -5.86 3.06
C GLU A 207 -16.58 -5.00 3.77
N ILE A 208 -16.80 -4.65 5.04
CA ILE A 208 -15.94 -3.71 5.78
C ILE A 208 -15.10 -4.36 6.89
N LEU A 209 -15.35 -5.62 7.27
CA LEU A 209 -14.63 -6.36 8.32
C LEU A 209 -14.01 -7.66 7.79
#